data_AF-A0A395RC62-F1
#
_entry.id   AF-A0A395RC62-F1
#
_cell.length_a   1.000
_cell.length_b   1.000
_cell.length_c   1.000
_cell.angle_alpha   90.00
_cell.angle_beta   90.00
_cell.angle_gamma   90.00
#
_symmetry.space_group_name_H-M   'P 1'
#
loop_
_entity.id
_entity.type
_entity.pdbx_description
1 polymer ?
#
loop_
_entity_poly.entity_id
_entity_poly.type
_entity_poly.pdbx_seq_one_letter_code
_entity_poly.pdbx_strand_id
1 'polypeptide(L)'
;MTQAGTDCEVPELVVDAHVKYVQSLDTRKDELDYWLTEHLRLNGLYWGLNALYLLRRPDALPRQDVIDFILSCQHENGGFGAAPGHDAHMLSTVSAVQILAMTHAFDQLETKGKGKEQVGKFIAGLQNQETGTFAGDEWGEEDTRFLYGAFNALSLLDLMSLVDIDKAVSHITACANFDGGYGTGPGAESHSGQIFTCVAALAIVGRLDLVDKEKLGRWLSERQVPCGGLNGRPEKDEDVCYSWWVLSSLAIIERTHWIDRNALIAFILKCQDTQMGGISDRPGNMVDVWHTQFGLCGLSLLGYPDLEAVDPVYCMPKTITKRLLG
;
A
#
# COMPACT_ATOMS: atom_id res chain seq x y z
N MET A 1 -30.36 22.15 -27.59
CA MET A 1 -30.45 22.50 -26.16
C MET A 1 -29.83 21.36 -25.37
N THR A 2 -28.51 21.38 -25.25
CA THR A 2 -27.76 20.49 -24.36
C THR A 2 -27.94 21.01 -22.95
N GLN A 3 -28.58 20.23 -22.08
CA GLN A 3 -28.58 20.50 -20.65
C GLN A 3 -27.13 20.49 -20.19
N ALA A 4 -26.63 21.65 -19.79
CA ALA A 4 -25.43 21.74 -18.97
C ALA A 4 -25.70 20.91 -17.72
N GLY A 5 -24.97 19.81 -17.58
CA GLY A 5 -24.95 19.05 -16.34
C GLY A 5 -24.58 20.01 -15.22
N THR A 6 -25.35 19.98 -14.15
CA THR A 6 -25.06 20.68 -12.90
C THR A 6 -23.60 20.47 -12.54
N ASP A 7 -22.82 21.55 -12.45
CA ASP A 7 -21.51 21.55 -11.80
C ASP A 7 -21.70 20.99 -10.39
N CYS A 8 -21.47 19.69 -10.23
CA CYS A 8 -21.47 19.07 -8.92
C CYS A 8 -20.22 19.57 -8.22
N GLU A 9 -20.41 20.49 -7.28
CA GLU A 9 -19.38 21.10 -6.46
C GLU A 9 -18.48 19.99 -5.88
N VAL A 10 -17.16 20.14 -6.04
CA VAL A 10 -16.20 19.17 -5.53
C VAL A 10 -16.22 19.27 -4.00
N PRO A 11 -16.59 18.21 -3.27
CA PRO A 11 -16.66 18.29 -1.81
C PRO A 11 -15.27 18.43 -1.21
N GLU A 12 -15.17 19.13 -0.07
CA GLU A 12 -13.94 19.13 0.74
C GLU A 12 -13.73 17.77 1.43
N LEU A 13 -12.49 17.49 1.84
CA LEU A 13 -12.15 16.28 2.59
C LEU A 13 -12.77 16.28 4.00
N VAL A 14 -13.62 15.31 4.33
CA VAL A 14 -14.30 15.21 5.63
C VAL A 14 -13.49 14.43 6.67
N VAL A 15 -12.40 15.03 7.15
CA VAL A 15 -11.43 14.41 8.09
C VAL A 15 -12.10 13.71 9.28
N ASP A 16 -12.99 14.40 10.00
CA ASP A 16 -13.59 13.84 11.23
C ASP A 16 -14.53 12.67 10.94
N ALA A 17 -15.17 12.63 9.77
CA ALA A 17 -15.99 11.49 9.35
C ALA A 17 -15.10 10.29 9.04
N HIS A 18 -13.98 10.49 8.33
CA HIS A 18 -13.02 9.42 8.04
C HIS A 18 -12.39 8.82 9.30
N VAL A 19 -12.08 9.65 10.31
CA VAL A 19 -11.58 9.17 11.61
C VAL A 19 -12.62 8.27 12.29
N LYS A 20 -13.89 8.72 12.34
CA LYS A 20 -14.98 7.92 12.92
C LYS A 20 -15.22 6.62 12.15
N TYR A 21 -15.15 6.68 10.82
CA TYR A 21 -15.25 5.51 9.96
C TYR A 21 -14.22 4.46 10.34
N VAL A 22 -12.93 4.81 10.42
CA VAL A 22 -11.85 3.89 10.81
C VAL A 22 -12.08 3.32 12.21
N GLN A 23 -12.49 4.15 13.18
CA GLN A 23 -12.80 3.71 14.55
C GLN A 23 -13.96 2.71 14.61
N SER A 24 -14.92 2.79 13.68
CA SER A 24 -16.09 1.92 13.64
C SER A 24 -15.85 0.54 13.02
N LEU A 25 -14.72 0.33 12.34
CA LEU A 25 -14.45 -0.93 11.60
C LEU A 25 -14.40 -2.16 12.53
N ASP A 26 -13.97 -1.99 13.78
CA ASP A 26 -13.89 -3.08 14.76
C ASP A 26 -15.13 -3.19 15.67
N THR A 27 -16.15 -2.34 15.52
CA THR A 27 -17.25 -2.29 16.51
C THR A 27 -18.38 -3.28 16.24
N ARG A 28 -18.49 -3.82 15.02
CA ARG A 28 -19.64 -4.63 14.55
C ARG A 28 -19.43 -6.15 14.71
N LYS A 29 -18.94 -6.59 15.87
CA LYS A 29 -18.53 -7.99 16.13
C LYS A 29 -19.68 -9.00 16.15
N ASP A 30 -20.91 -8.49 16.20
CA ASP A 30 -22.16 -9.24 16.14
C ASP A 30 -22.69 -9.46 14.71
N GLU A 31 -22.09 -8.82 13.70
CA GLU A 31 -22.49 -8.93 12.30
C GLU A 31 -21.70 -10.02 11.55
N LEU A 32 -22.36 -10.73 10.63
CA LEU A 32 -21.70 -11.75 9.79
C LEU A 32 -20.58 -11.15 8.93
N ASP A 33 -20.79 -9.95 8.39
CA ASP A 33 -19.82 -9.26 7.52
C ASP A 33 -18.48 -8.98 8.21
N TYR A 34 -18.50 -8.74 9.54
CA TYR A 34 -17.28 -8.57 10.32
C TYR A 34 -16.43 -9.85 10.38
N TRP A 35 -17.07 -11.01 10.41
CA TRP A 35 -16.38 -12.30 10.42
C TRP A 35 -15.96 -12.74 9.01
N LEU A 36 -16.74 -12.41 7.98
CA LEU A 36 -16.38 -12.68 6.58
C LEU A 36 -15.12 -11.91 6.14
N THR A 37 -14.79 -10.80 6.81
CA THR A 37 -13.61 -9.98 6.52
C THR A 37 -12.39 -10.33 7.38
N GLU A 38 -12.45 -11.41 8.17
CA GLU A 38 -11.35 -11.80 9.07
C GLU A 38 -10.01 -12.03 8.35
N HIS A 39 -10.06 -12.61 7.14
CA HIS A 39 -8.90 -12.83 6.27
C HIS A 39 -8.21 -11.53 5.79
N LEU A 40 -8.78 -10.36 6.08
CA LEU A 40 -8.21 -9.04 5.76
C LEU A 40 -7.82 -8.26 7.03
N ARG A 41 -8.11 -8.75 8.24
CA ARG A 41 -8.20 -7.91 9.44
C ARG A 41 -6.89 -7.19 9.79
N LEU A 42 -5.75 -7.87 9.77
CA LEU A 42 -4.44 -7.26 10.03
C LEU A 42 -4.08 -6.22 8.95
N ASN A 43 -4.30 -6.55 7.68
CA ASN A 43 -4.05 -5.59 6.59
C ASN A 43 -5.00 -4.38 6.66
N GLY A 44 -6.27 -4.62 7.01
CA GLY A 44 -7.27 -3.58 7.27
C GLY A 44 -6.88 -2.65 8.41
N LEU A 45 -6.30 -3.19 9.47
CA LEU A 45 -5.76 -2.40 10.57
C LEU A 45 -4.58 -1.53 10.12
N TYR A 46 -3.68 -2.04 9.26
CA TYR A 46 -2.61 -1.23 8.68
C TYR A 46 -3.19 -0.10 7.83
N TRP A 47 -4.13 -0.38 6.93
CA TRP A 47 -4.75 0.64 6.06
C TRP A 47 -5.44 1.72 6.89
N GLY A 48 -6.25 1.32 7.88
CA GLY A 48 -6.92 2.26 8.78
C GLY A 48 -5.95 3.08 9.62
N LEU A 49 -4.93 2.45 10.21
CA LEU A 49 -3.94 3.15 11.01
C LEU A 49 -3.13 4.14 10.17
N ASN A 50 -2.67 3.74 8.98
CA ASN A 50 -1.93 4.66 8.12
C ASN A 50 -2.81 5.84 7.66
N ALA A 51 -4.08 5.60 7.32
CA ALA A 51 -5.03 6.66 7.02
C ALA A 51 -5.14 7.68 8.17
N LEU A 52 -5.19 7.22 9.43
CA LEU A 52 -5.21 8.08 10.60
C LEU A 52 -3.93 8.89 10.77
N TYR A 53 -2.75 8.32 10.49
CA TYR A 53 -1.50 9.08 10.46
C TYR A 53 -1.52 10.16 9.36
N LEU A 54 -2.01 9.84 8.16
CA LEU A 54 -2.13 10.80 7.06
C LEU A 54 -3.07 11.96 7.40
N LEU A 55 -4.15 11.68 8.15
CA LEU A 55 -5.10 12.66 8.66
C LEU A 55 -4.61 13.41 9.91
N ARG A 56 -3.35 13.23 10.34
CA ARG A 56 -2.76 13.83 11.55
C ARG A 56 -3.53 13.50 12.84
N ARG A 57 -4.07 12.28 12.92
CA ARG A 57 -4.79 11.72 14.08
C ARG A 57 -4.21 10.36 14.51
N PRO A 58 -2.89 10.23 14.74
CA PRO A 58 -2.25 8.94 15.02
C PRO A 58 -2.78 8.26 16.30
N ASP A 59 -3.31 9.03 17.24
CA ASP A 59 -3.82 8.55 18.53
C ASP A 59 -5.32 8.18 18.51
N ALA A 60 -5.96 8.16 17.33
CA ALA A 60 -7.39 7.85 17.23
C ALA A 60 -7.73 6.38 17.51
N LEU A 61 -6.74 5.49 17.53
CA LEU A 61 -6.89 4.09 17.98
C LEU A 61 -6.03 3.86 19.22
N PRO A 62 -6.47 3.02 20.19
CA PRO A 62 -5.66 2.69 21.35
C PRO A 62 -4.38 1.96 20.95
N ARG A 63 -3.22 2.61 21.11
CA ARG A 63 -1.92 2.08 20.66
C ARG A 63 -1.63 0.66 21.15
N GLN A 64 -1.91 0.38 22.43
CA GLN A 64 -1.56 -0.94 23.00
C GLN A 64 -2.47 -2.05 22.45
N ASP A 65 -3.77 -1.78 22.25
CA ASP A 65 -4.71 -2.74 21.68
C ASP A 65 -4.31 -3.12 20.24
N VAL A 66 -3.85 -2.14 19.45
CA VAL A 66 -3.29 -2.35 18.11
C VAL A 66 -2.08 -3.29 18.17
N ILE A 67 -1.13 -3.04 19.07
CA ILE A 67 0.10 -3.84 19.23
C ILE A 67 -0.23 -5.26 19.71
N ASP A 68 -1.10 -5.40 20.71
CA ASP A 68 -1.49 -6.69 21.26
C ASP A 68 -2.22 -7.54 20.21
N PHE A 69 -3.09 -6.94 19.40
CA PHE A 69 -3.75 -7.63 18.29
C PHE A 69 -2.74 -8.16 17.26
N ILE A 70 -1.83 -7.32 16.75
CA ILE A 70 -0.88 -7.80 15.73
C ILE A 70 0.04 -8.89 16.29
N LEU A 71 0.49 -8.79 17.55
CA LEU A 71 1.33 -9.82 18.16
C LEU A 71 0.57 -11.13 18.38
N SER A 72 -0.75 -11.07 18.62
CA SER A 72 -1.60 -12.27 18.67
C SER A 72 -1.75 -12.99 17.32
N CYS A 73 -1.39 -12.33 16.22
CA CYS A 73 -1.36 -12.92 14.88
C CYS A 73 0.01 -13.53 14.52
N GLN A 74 1.02 -13.43 15.40
CA GLN A 74 2.37 -13.89 15.12
C GLN A 74 2.53 -15.41 15.34
N HIS A 75 3.21 -16.06 14.40
CA HIS A 75 3.51 -17.50 14.43
C HIS A 75 4.92 -17.79 14.95
N GLU A 76 5.16 -19.05 15.33
CA GLU A 76 6.48 -19.53 15.76
C GLU A 76 7.56 -19.39 14.68
N ASN A 77 7.19 -19.50 13.40
CA ASN A 77 8.11 -19.29 12.29
C ASN A 77 8.54 -17.82 12.12
N GLY A 78 7.87 -16.87 12.79
CA GLY A 78 8.13 -15.43 12.74
C GLY A 78 7.14 -14.62 11.92
N GLY A 79 6.44 -15.25 10.98
CA GLY A 79 5.46 -14.58 10.13
C GLY A 79 4.17 -14.24 10.89
N PHE A 80 3.35 -13.38 10.29
CA PHE A 80 2.05 -12.97 10.82
C PHE A 80 0.93 -13.44 9.91
N GLY A 81 -0.16 -13.92 10.51
CA GLY A 81 -1.41 -14.23 9.79
C GLY A 81 -2.35 -13.02 9.71
N ALA A 82 -3.42 -13.15 8.93
CA ALA A 82 -4.43 -12.10 8.79
C ALA A 82 -5.23 -11.81 10.08
N ALA A 83 -5.37 -12.82 10.93
CA ALA A 83 -5.99 -12.78 12.24
C ALA A 83 -5.44 -13.93 13.10
N PRO A 84 -5.71 -13.97 14.42
CA PRO A 84 -5.27 -15.08 15.27
C PRO A 84 -5.75 -16.43 14.73
N GLY A 85 -4.83 -17.37 14.55
CA GLY A 85 -5.11 -18.71 14.03
C GLY A 85 -5.13 -18.84 12.51
N HIS A 86 -4.97 -17.75 11.75
CA HIS A 86 -4.77 -17.80 10.29
C HIS A 86 -3.30 -18.04 9.95
N ASP A 87 -3.01 -18.69 8.82
CA ASP A 87 -1.65 -19.01 8.39
C ASP A 87 -0.78 -17.75 8.20
N ALA A 88 0.52 -17.91 8.49
CA ALA A 88 1.49 -16.85 8.29
C ALA A 88 1.67 -16.54 6.80
N HIS A 89 1.59 -15.26 6.44
CA HIS A 89 1.67 -14.82 5.04
C HIS A 89 2.49 -13.54 4.90
N MET A 90 3.16 -13.37 3.77
CA MET A 90 4.03 -12.24 3.44
C MET A 90 3.29 -10.90 3.62
N LEU A 91 2.09 -10.76 3.04
CA LEU A 91 1.34 -9.49 3.08
C LEU A 91 0.96 -9.08 4.52
N SER A 92 0.48 -10.01 5.34
CA SER A 92 0.14 -9.74 6.73
C SER A 92 1.40 -9.46 7.57
N THR A 93 2.52 -10.13 7.27
CA THR A 93 3.81 -9.86 7.90
C THR A 93 4.30 -8.44 7.61
N VAL A 94 4.21 -7.98 6.36
CA VAL A 94 4.58 -6.62 5.97
C VAL A 94 3.72 -5.58 6.69
N SER A 95 2.40 -5.76 6.67
CA SER A 95 1.47 -4.87 7.38
C SER A 95 1.79 -4.82 8.88
N ALA A 96 2.13 -5.95 9.50
CA ALA A 96 2.51 -6.00 10.92
C ALA A 96 3.80 -5.19 11.18
N VAL A 97 4.82 -5.35 10.33
CA VAL A 97 6.08 -4.58 10.43
C VAL A 97 5.82 -3.07 10.25
N GLN A 98 4.96 -2.68 9.30
CA GLN A 98 4.59 -1.28 9.10
C GLN A 98 3.81 -0.72 10.30
N ILE A 99 2.89 -1.48 10.90
CA ILE A 99 2.19 -1.08 12.13
C ILE A 99 3.18 -0.91 13.29
N LEU A 100 4.12 -1.85 13.47
CA LEU A 100 5.16 -1.76 14.51
C LEU A 100 6.06 -0.53 14.29
N ALA A 101 6.40 -0.21 13.04
CA ALA A 101 7.17 0.98 12.67
C ALA A 101 6.41 2.27 13.04
N MET A 102 5.14 2.38 12.60
CA MET A 102 4.28 3.52 12.89
C MET A 102 4.07 3.70 14.40
N THR A 103 3.78 2.62 15.13
CA THR A 103 3.53 2.65 16.59
C THR A 103 4.81 2.67 17.44
N HIS A 104 6.00 2.59 16.84
CA HIS A 104 7.29 2.59 17.53
C HIS A 104 7.38 1.43 18.54
N ALA A 105 7.00 0.23 18.10
CA ALA A 105 6.78 -0.93 18.96
C ALA A 105 7.70 -2.12 18.62
N PHE A 106 8.80 -1.87 17.91
CA PHE A 106 9.78 -2.92 17.65
C PHE A 106 10.40 -3.51 18.93
N ASP A 107 10.50 -2.74 20.02
CA ASP A 107 10.88 -3.25 21.34
C ASP A 107 9.88 -4.28 21.90
N GLN A 108 8.58 -4.09 21.63
CA GLN A 108 7.56 -5.07 22.02
C GLN A 108 7.62 -6.33 21.16
N LEU A 109 8.00 -6.22 19.88
CA LEU A 109 8.29 -7.39 19.06
C LEU A 109 9.45 -8.22 19.63
N GLU A 110 10.51 -7.57 20.14
CA GLU A 110 11.64 -8.25 20.78
C GLU A 110 11.28 -8.90 22.13
N THR A 111 10.47 -8.21 22.94
CA THR A 111 10.23 -8.63 24.34
C THR A 111 9.01 -9.53 24.51
N LYS A 112 7.97 -9.34 23.69
CA LYS A 112 6.70 -10.09 23.76
C LYS A 112 6.45 -10.98 22.54
N GLY A 113 6.98 -10.59 21.38
CA GLY A 113 6.87 -11.36 20.14
C GLY A 113 8.04 -12.33 19.95
N LYS A 114 8.32 -12.65 18.68
CA LYS A 114 9.42 -13.54 18.27
C LYS A 114 10.73 -12.81 17.90
N GLY A 115 10.76 -11.48 18.03
CA GLY A 115 11.91 -10.64 17.66
C GLY A 115 12.04 -10.38 16.16
N LYS A 116 12.77 -9.33 15.79
CA LYS A 116 12.95 -8.93 14.38
C LYS A 116 13.66 -9.99 13.56
N GLU A 117 14.65 -10.65 14.14
CA GLU A 117 15.45 -11.66 13.44
C GLU A 117 14.59 -12.84 12.95
N GLN A 118 13.61 -13.28 13.74
CA GLN A 118 12.72 -14.37 13.35
C GLN A 118 11.76 -13.94 12.23
N VAL A 119 11.28 -12.70 12.25
CA VAL A 119 10.50 -12.12 11.14
C VAL A 119 11.34 -12.09 9.86
N GLY A 120 12.60 -11.63 9.96
CA GLY A 120 13.52 -11.60 8.83
C GLY A 120 13.82 -12.99 8.25
N LYS A 121 13.99 -14.00 9.11
CA LYS A 121 14.18 -15.41 8.69
C LYS A 121 12.95 -15.98 7.99
N PHE A 122 11.74 -15.67 8.46
CA PHE A 122 10.51 -16.05 7.76
C PHE A 122 10.50 -15.48 6.33
N ILE A 123 10.71 -14.17 6.20
CA ILE A 123 10.70 -13.49 4.89
C ILE A 123 11.80 -14.04 3.98
N ALA A 124 13.02 -14.21 4.50
CA ALA A 124 14.15 -14.73 3.72
C ALA A 124 13.93 -16.19 3.28
N GLY A 125 13.28 -17.00 4.12
CA GLY A 125 12.91 -18.37 3.79
C GLY A 125 11.90 -18.49 2.65
N LEU A 126 11.14 -17.43 2.35
CA LEU A 126 10.22 -17.36 1.22
C LEU A 126 10.92 -16.97 -0.09
N GLN A 127 12.21 -16.62 -0.07
CA GLN A 127 12.95 -16.32 -1.29
C GLN A 127 13.31 -17.59 -2.05
N ASN A 128 12.85 -17.69 -3.30
CA ASN A 128 13.28 -18.71 -4.22
C ASN A 128 14.74 -18.47 -4.63
N GLN A 129 15.62 -19.39 -4.25
CA GLN A 129 17.06 -19.27 -4.45
C GLN A 129 17.49 -19.44 -5.91
N GLU A 130 16.63 -19.98 -6.79
CA GLU A 130 16.92 -20.15 -8.20
C GLU A 130 16.53 -18.92 -9.03
N THR A 131 15.35 -18.36 -8.74
CA THR A 131 14.74 -17.28 -9.54
C THR A 131 14.89 -15.90 -8.91
N GLY A 132 15.10 -15.81 -7.59
CA GLY A 132 15.08 -14.56 -6.83
C GLY A 132 13.69 -14.02 -6.49
N THR A 133 12.62 -14.72 -6.90
CA THR A 133 11.23 -14.40 -6.52
C THR A 133 10.98 -14.68 -5.04
N PHE A 134 9.86 -14.19 -4.54
CA PHE A 134 9.40 -14.49 -3.19
C PHE A 134 8.02 -15.11 -3.25
N ALA A 135 7.82 -16.14 -2.43
CA ALA A 135 6.50 -16.71 -2.21
C ALA A 135 5.68 -15.87 -1.21
N GLY A 136 4.35 -15.97 -1.30
CA GLY A 136 3.44 -15.39 -0.31
C GLY A 136 3.47 -16.15 1.02
N ASP A 137 3.63 -17.47 0.95
CA ASP A 137 3.65 -18.40 2.07
C ASP A 137 4.36 -19.72 1.68
N GLU A 138 4.19 -20.75 2.51
CA GLU A 138 4.78 -22.08 2.28
C GLU A 138 4.20 -22.85 1.07
N TRP A 139 3.10 -22.38 0.47
CA TRP A 139 2.44 -23.02 -0.67
C TRP A 139 2.95 -22.54 -2.03
N GLY A 140 3.81 -21.52 -2.05
CA GLY A 140 4.65 -21.20 -3.21
C GLY A 140 4.01 -20.34 -4.29
N GLU A 141 2.94 -19.58 -4.01
CA GLU A 141 2.48 -18.52 -4.92
C GLU A 141 3.58 -17.45 -5.01
N GLU A 142 4.08 -17.17 -6.21
CA GLU A 142 5.09 -16.13 -6.44
C GLU A 142 4.52 -14.98 -7.28
N ASP A 143 4.78 -13.74 -6.85
CA ASP A 143 4.34 -12.50 -7.49
C ASP A 143 5.31 -11.36 -7.09
N THR A 144 5.48 -10.35 -7.94
CA THR A 144 6.28 -9.16 -7.59
C THR A 144 5.76 -8.41 -6.34
N ARG A 145 4.49 -8.59 -5.96
CA ARG A 145 3.91 -8.13 -4.69
C ARG A 145 4.69 -8.63 -3.49
N PHE A 146 5.04 -9.91 -3.47
CA PHE A 146 5.77 -10.52 -2.36
C PHE A 146 7.23 -10.11 -2.34
N LEU A 147 7.82 -9.89 -3.52
CA LEU A 147 9.17 -9.34 -3.64
C LEU A 147 9.26 -7.93 -3.05
N TYR A 148 8.35 -7.03 -3.44
CA TYR A 148 8.26 -5.71 -2.81
C TYR A 148 7.98 -5.81 -1.32
N GLY A 149 7.06 -6.68 -0.91
CA GLY A 149 6.77 -6.93 0.50
C GLY A 149 8.02 -7.31 1.30
N ALA A 150 8.79 -8.26 0.79
CA ALA A 150 10.04 -8.69 1.41
C ALA A 150 11.03 -7.53 1.57
N PHE A 151 11.27 -6.75 0.51
CA PHE A 151 12.20 -5.61 0.56
C PHE A 151 11.70 -4.50 1.49
N ASN A 152 10.39 -4.23 1.49
CA ASN A 152 9.77 -3.25 2.38
C ASN A 152 10.00 -3.63 3.85
N ALA A 153 9.60 -4.84 4.25
CA ALA A 153 9.72 -5.27 5.63
C ALA A 153 11.20 -5.45 6.06
N LEU A 154 12.04 -6.08 5.24
CA LEU A 154 13.45 -6.30 5.58
C LEU A 154 14.23 -4.98 5.69
N SER A 155 13.94 -3.98 4.85
CA SER A 155 14.60 -2.67 4.99
C SER A 155 14.15 -1.93 6.24
N LEU A 156 12.87 -1.96 6.60
CA LEU A 156 12.38 -1.38 7.87
C LEU A 156 12.94 -2.08 9.12
N LEU A 157 13.30 -3.35 8.99
CA LEU A 157 13.89 -4.16 10.06
C LEU A 157 15.42 -4.08 10.12
N ASP A 158 16.08 -3.48 9.12
CA ASP A 158 17.53 -3.50 8.91
C ASP A 158 18.12 -4.91 8.73
N LEU A 159 17.43 -5.72 7.91
CA LEU A 159 17.73 -7.14 7.68
C LEU A 159 17.84 -7.51 6.19
N MET A 160 18.09 -6.52 5.32
CA MET A 160 18.24 -6.74 3.87
C MET A 160 19.36 -7.72 3.51
N SER A 161 20.36 -7.90 4.38
CA SER A 161 21.46 -8.86 4.17
C SER A 161 21.04 -10.33 4.23
N LEU A 162 19.79 -10.63 4.61
CA LEU A 162 19.27 -12.00 4.68
C LEU A 162 18.87 -12.57 3.32
N VAL A 163 18.77 -11.75 2.28
CA VAL A 163 18.25 -12.16 0.97
C VAL A 163 19.23 -11.85 -0.16
N ASP A 164 19.10 -12.60 -1.25
CA ASP A 164 19.85 -12.40 -2.49
C ASP A 164 19.21 -11.24 -3.28
N ILE A 165 19.70 -10.03 -3.05
CA ILE A 165 19.19 -8.81 -3.70
C ILE A 165 19.40 -8.86 -5.21
N ASP A 166 20.56 -9.34 -5.67
CA ASP A 166 20.92 -9.33 -7.09
C ASP A 166 20.02 -10.25 -7.92
N LYS A 167 19.64 -11.42 -7.38
CA LYS A 167 18.65 -12.29 -8.06
C LYS A 167 17.26 -11.66 -8.10
N ALA A 168 16.80 -11.08 -7.00
CA ALA A 168 15.50 -10.39 -6.98
C ALA A 168 15.46 -9.23 -7.98
N VAL A 169 16.52 -8.42 -8.06
CA VAL A 169 16.67 -7.36 -9.06
C VAL A 169 16.71 -7.91 -10.49
N SER A 170 17.38 -9.05 -10.70
CA SER A 170 17.40 -9.72 -12.00
C SER A 170 16.00 -10.17 -12.42
N HIS A 171 15.20 -10.71 -11.49
CA HIS A 171 13.80 -11.05 -11.75
C HIS A 171 12.94 -9.83 -12.11
N ILE A 172 13.03 -8.74 -11.32
CA ILE A 172 12.31 -7.49 -11.63
C ILE A 172 12.67 -6.99 -13.03
N THR A 173 13.95 -7.05 -13.41
CA THR A 173 14.42 -6.64 -14.74
C THR A 173 13.77 -7.50 -15.84
N ALA A 174 13.60 -8.80 -15.60
CA ALA A 174 12.91 -9.70 -16.54
C ALA A 174 11.38 -9.46 -16.63
N CYS A 175 10.77 -8.82 -15.63
CA CYS A 175 9.36 -8.43 -15.64
C CYS A 175 9.09 -7.16 -16.47
N ALA A 176 10.12 -6.41 -16.87
CA ALA A 176 9.96 -5.19 -17.65
C ALA A 176 9.45 -5.50 -19.07
N ASN A 177 8.39 -4.80 -19.48
CA ASN A 177 7.75 -4.98 -20.77
C ASN A 177 8.22 -3.95 -21.81
N PHE A 178 7.90 -4.25 -23.08
CA PHE A 178 8.21 -3.37 -24.21
C PHE A 178 7.53 -2.00 -24.14
N ASP A 179 6.55 -1.79 -23.27
CA ASP A 179 5.83 -0.54 -23.06
C ASP A 179 6.38 0.28 -21.88
N GLY A 180 7.43 -0.22 -21.22
CA GLY A 180 8.06 0.39 -20.05
C GLY A 180 7.41 0.00 -18.72
N GLY A 181 6.28 -0.69 -18.73
CA GLY A 181 5.61 -1.20 -17.54
C GLY A 181 6.16 -2.54 -17.05
N TYR A 182 5.53 -3.07 -16.00
CA TYR A 182 5.89 -4.34 -15.35
C TYR A 182 4.61 -5.14 -15.08
N GLY A 183 4.70 -6.46 -15.22
CA GLY A 183 3.62 -7.41 -14.89
C GLY A 183 3.93 -8.23 -13.64
N THR A 184 3.04 -9.20 -13.32
CA THR A 184 3.19 -10.13 -12.19
C THR A 184 4.42 -11.04 -12.29
N GLY A 185 4.95 -11.20 -13.50
CA GLY A 185 6.13 -11.98 -13.83
C GLY A 185 6.56 -11.69 -15.28
N PRO A 186 7.66 -12.29 -15.76
CA PRO A 186 8.15 -12.09 -17.13
C PRO A 186 7.08 -12.39 -18.19
N GLY A 187 6.80 -11.42 -19.06
CA GLY A 187 5.82 -11.54 -20.14
C GLY A 187 4.35 -11.33 -19.73
N ALA A 188 4.05 -11.12 -18.45
CA ALA A 188 2.71 -10.75 -18.01
C ALA A 188 2.36 -9.31 -18.43
N GLU A 189 1.06 -9.02 -18.60
CA GLU A 189 0.57 -7.68 -18.96
C GLU A 189 1.04 -6.62 -17.95
N SER A 190 1.46 -5.46 -18.45
CA SER A 190 1.81 -4.31 -17.61
C SER A 190 0.59 -3.86 -16.78
N HIS A 191 0.78 -3.72 -15.47
CA HIS A 191 -0.28 -3.32 -14.56
C HIS A 191 0.23 -2.33 -13.51
N SER A 192 -0.50 -1.24 -13.26
CA SER A 192 -0.07 -0.15 -12.36
C SER A 192 0.33 -0.63 -10.96
N GLY A 193 -0.39 -1.62 -10.41
CA GLY A 193 -0.02 -2.22 -9.12
C GLY A 193 1.30 -3.00 -9.15
N GLN A 194 1.59 -3.70 -10.25
CA GLN A 194 2.81 -4.48 -10.44
C GLN A 194 4.02 -3.59 -10.80
N ILE A 195 3.74 -2.47 -11.47
CA ILE A 195 4.71 -1.40 -11.69
C ILE A 195 5.15 -0.82 -10.35
N PHE A 196 4.20 -0.48 -9.46
CA PHE A 196 4.55 0.05 -8.14
C PHE A 196 5.46 -0.90 -7.37
N THR A 197 5.11 -2.17 -7.28
CA THR A 197 5.90 -3.17 -6.52
C THR A 197 7.32 -3.28 -7.09
N CYS A 198 7.47 -3.38 -8.42
CA CYS A 198 8.78 -3.44 -9.06
C CYS A 198 9.61 -2.17 -8.84
N VAL A 199 9.03 -1.00 -9.09
CA VAL A 199 9.73 0.30 -9.02
C VAL A 199 10.08 0.67 -7.59
N ALA A 200 9.18 0.42 -6.63
CA ALA A 200 9.44 0.64 -5.22
C ALA A 200 10.50 -0.33 -4.68
N ALA A 201 10.47 -1.61 -5.07
CA ALA A 201 11.54 -2.55 -4.70
C ALA A 201 12.90 -2.09 -5.23
N LEU A 202 12.98 -1.65 -6.50
CA LEU A 202 14.21 -1.07 -7.06
C LEU A 202 14.64 0.21 -6.32
N ALA A 203 13.70 1.05 -5.88
CA ALA A 203 14.01 2.23 -5.10
C ALA A 203 14.65 1.89 -3.75
N ILE A 204 14.13 0.89 -3.04
CA ILE A 204 14.64 0.43 -1.73
C ILE A 204 16.13 0.02 -1.84
N VAL A 205 16.51 -0.66 -2.92
CA VAL A 205 17.89 -1.15 -3.12
C VAL A 205 18.75 -0.21 -3.97
N GLY A 206 18.29 1.01 -4.24
CA GLY A 206 19.06 2.02 -4.96
C GLY A 206 19.33 1.68 -6.43
N ARG A 207 18.45 0.90 -7.07
CA ARG A 207 18.58 0.42 -8.46
C ARG A 207 17.61 1.06 -9.46
N LEU A 208 17.21 2.30 -9.21
CA LEU A 208 16.38 3.06 -10.15
C LEU A 208 17.11 3.41 -11.46
N ASP A 209 18.41 3.13 -11.58
CA ASP A 209 19.17 3.18 -12.83
C ASP A 209 18.64 2.19 -13.88
N LEU A 210 17.96 1.13 -13.45
CA LEU A 210 17.39 0.10 -14.33
C LEU A 210 16.03 0.48 -14.93
N VAL A 211 15.40 1.54 -14.46
CA VAL A 211 14.06 1.94 -14.89
C VAL A 211 14.16 2.93 -16.05
N ASP A 212 13.52 2.62 -17.18
CA ASP A 212 13.28 3.61 -18.24
C ASP A 212 12.19 4.60 -17.79
N LYS A 213 12.62 5.62 -17.04
CA LYS A 213 11.71 6.59 -16.40
C LYS A 213 10.85 7.36 -17.39
N GLU A 214 11.36 7.64 -18.58
CA GLU A 214 10.63 8.41 -19.59
C GLU A 214 9.51 7.56 -20.18
N LYS A 215 9.84 6.33 -20.59
CA LYS A 215 8.86 5.41 -21.19
C LYS A 215 7.81 4.96 -20.18
N LEU A 216 8.24 4.59 -18.98
CA LEU A 216 7.34 4.25 -17.88
C LEU A 216 6.44 5.43 -17.51
N GLY A 217 7.01 6.64 -17.43
CA GLY A 217 6.24 7.87 -17.16
C GLY A 217 5.12 8.07 -18.16
N ARG A 218 5.36 7.81 -19.45
CA ARG A 218 4.33 7.96 -20.51
C ARG A 218 3.20 6.97 -20.29
N TRP A 219 3.56 5.70 -20.12
CA TRP A 219 2.60 4.62 -19.86
C TRP A 219 1.72 4.91 -18.64
N LEU A 220 2.32 5.41 -17.55
CA LEU A 220 1.60 5.77 -16.33
C LEU A 220 0.72 7.01 -16.51
N SER A 221 1.19 8.03 -17.22
CA SER A 221 0.39 9.25 -17.47
C SER A 221 -0.85 8.97 -18.32
N GLU A 222 -0.76 8.01 -19.25
CA GLU A 222 -1.88 7.53 -20.08
C GLU A 222 -2.89 6.67 -19.29
N ARG A 223 -2.72 6.51 -17.97
CA ARG A 223 -3.74 5.89 -17.10
C ARG A 223 -4.80 6.87 -16.64
N GLN A 224 -4.58 8.18 -16.76
CA GLN A 224 -5.58 9.17 -16.38
C GLN A 224 -6.67 9.23 -17.45
N VAL A 225 -7.90 8.91 -17.05
CA VAL A 225 -9.06 8.87 -17.95
C VAL A 225 -9.89 10.17 -17.84
N PRO A 226 -10.85 10.44 -18.75
CA PRO A 226 -11.53 11.74 -18.82
C PRO A 226 -12.25 12.20 -17.54
N CYS A 227 -12.66 11.29 -16.66
CA CYS A 227 -13.27 11.65 -15.38
C CYS A 227 -12.26 12.14 -14.31
N GLY A 228 -10.96 12.11 -14.61
CA GLY A 228 -9.87 12.53 -13.72
C GLY A 228 -9.22 11.40 -12.92
N GLY A 229 -9.92 10.26 -12.78
CA GLY A 229 -9.41 9.06 -12.13
C GLY A 229 -8.33 8.34 -12.95
N LEU A 230 -7.71 7.34 -12.33
CA LEU A 230 -6.62 6.55 -12.90
C LEU A 230 -7.04 5.09 -13.02
N ASN A 231 -6.59 4.39 -14.06
CA ASN A 231 -6.83 2.95 -14.23
C ASN A 231 -5.55 2.09 -14.06
N GLY A 232 -5.76 0.79 -13.90
CA GLY A 232 -4.68 -0.18 -13.68
C GLY A 232 -3.96 -0.65 -14.94
N ARG A 233 -4.65 -0.57 -16.08
CA ARG A 233 -4.17 -1.02 -17.39
C ARG A 233 -5.03 -0.38 -18.50
N PRO A 234 -4.54 -0.32 -19.76
CA PRO A 234 -5.28 0.24 -20.87
C PRO A 234 -6.68 -0.37 -21.02
N GLU A 235 -7.63 0.43 -21.52
CA GLU A 235 -9.01 -0.01 -21.80
C GLU A 235 -9.78 -0.56 -20.58
N LYS A 236 -9.43 -0.10 -19.37
CA LYS A 236 -10.16 -0.38 -18.12
C LYS A 236 -10.66 0.90 -17.47
N ASP A 237 -11.64 0.73 -16.60
CA ASP A 237 -12.23 1.80 -15.82
C ASP A 237 -11.26 2.32 -14.75
N GLU A 238 -11.45 3.59 -14.38
CA GLU A 238 -10.77 4.23 -13.26
C GLU A 238 -11.09 3.56 -11.93
N ASP A 239 -10.20 3.69 -10.95
CA ASP A 239 -10.41 3.24 -9.57
C ASP A 239 -9.51 4.07 -8.63
N VAL A 240 -10.07 4.53 -7.51
CA VAL A 240 -9.35 5.36 -6.52
C VAL A 240 -8.04 4.73 -6.06
N CYS A 241 -7.92 3.41 -5.95
CA CYS A 241 -6.68 2.82 -5.45
C CYS A 241 -5.49 3.06 -6.41
N TYR A 242 -5.72 3.29 -7.70
CA TYR A 242 -4.67 3.69 -8.64
C TYR A 242 -4.16 5.11 -8.42
N SER A 243 -4.88 5.94 -7.64
CA SER A 243 -4.35 7.20 -7.10
C SER A 243 -3.11 6.99 -6.22
N TRP A 244 -2.95 5.78 -5.67
CA TRP A 244 -1.69 5.35 -5.10
C TRP A 244 -0.81 4.68 -6.15
N TRP A 245 -1.22 3.54 -6.72
CA TRP A 245 -0.33 2.69 -7.53
C TRP A 245 0.32 3.41 -8.72
N VAL A 246 -0.41 4.28 -9.41
CA VAL A 246 0.14 5.07 -10.52
C VAL A 246 0.95 6.26 -9.99
N LEU A 247 0.37 7.02 -9.06
CA LEU A 247 0.97 8.29 -8.63
C LEU A 247 2.23 8.09 -7.77
N SER A 248 2.29 7.04 -6.96
CA SER A 248 3.49 6.69 -6.19
C SER A 248 4.62 6.26 -7.12
N SER A 249 4.32 5.45 -8.15
CA SER A 249 5.28 5.09 -9.20
C SER A 249 5.81 6.34 -9.92
N LEU A 250 4.92 7.27 -10.30
CA LEU A 250 5.30 8.56 -10.87
C LEU A 250 6.11 9.41 -9.89
N ALA A 251 5.81 9.39 -8.59
CA ALA A 251 6.57 10.10 -7.57
C ALA A 251 7.99 9.56 -7.42
N ILE A 252 8.16 8.22 -7.41
CA ILE A 252 9.48 7.57 -7.33
C ILE A 252 10.36 7.95 -8.53
N ILE A 253 9.78 8.07 -9.73
CA ILE A 253 10.52 8.46 -10.96
C ILE A 253 10.48 9.97 -11.24
N GLU A 254 9.96 10.78 -10.32
CA GLU A 254 9.90 12.26 -10.40
C GLU A 254 9.12 12.78 -11.63
N ARG A 255 7.92 12.22 -11.86
CA ARG A 255 7.03 12.52 -13.00
C ARG A 255 5.57 12.81 -12.62
N THR A 256 5.28 13.12 -11.36
CA THR A 256 3.92 13.46 -10.91
C THR A 256 3.30 14.65 -11.65
N HIS A 257 4.11 15.56 -12.17
CA HIS A 257 3.67 16.71 -12.97
C HIS A 257 3.06 16.35 -14.33
N TRP A 258 3.04 15.07 -14.72
CA TRP A 258 2.41 14.58 -15.96
C TRP A 258 0.94 14.22 -15.78
N ILE A 259 0.42 14.28 -14.55
CA ILE A 259 -0.98 14.05 -14.22
C ILE A 259 -1.67 15.39 -14.04
N ASP A 260 -2.92 15.50 -14.51
CA ASP A 260 -3.80 16.59 -14.10
C ASP A 260 -4.14 16.43 -12.61
N ARG A 261 -3.39 17.15 -11.78
CA ARG A 261 -3.52 17.17 -10.32
C ARG A 261 -4.95 17.49 -9.89
N ASN A 262 -5.58 18.49 -10.50
CA ASN A 262 -6.87 19.00 -10.04
C ASN A 262 -7.99 18.03 -10.37
N ALA A 263 -7.95 17.44 -11.56
CA ALA A 263 -8.91 16.41 -11.96
C ALA A 263 -8.85 15.18 -11.04
N LEU A 264 -7.64 14.73 -10.66
CA LEU A 264 -7.49 13.58 -9.77
C LEU A 264 -7.91 13.88 -8.33
N ILE A 265 -7.58 15.06 -7.78
CA ILE A 265 -8.10 15.50 -6.48
C ILE A 265 -9.63 15.49 -6.49
N ALA A 266 -10.24 16.08 -7.52
CA ALA A 266 -11.69 16.13 -7.64
C ALA A 266 -12.32 14.73 -7.75
N PHE A 267 -11.69 13.81 -8.46
CA PHE A 267 -12.15 12.43 -8.56
C PHE A 267 -12.13 11.73 -7.19
N ILE A 268 -11.01 11.78 -6.46
CA ILE A 268 -10.89 11.14 -5.14
C ILE A 268 -11.94 11.70 -4.16
N LEU A 269 -12.08 13.03 -4.11
CA LEU A 269 -13.03 13.67 -3.19
C LEU A 269 -14.49 13.35 -3.52
N LYS A 270 -14.83 13.11 -4.79
CA LYS A 270 -16.19 12.66 -5.18
C LYS A 270 -16.48 11.21 -4.80
N CYS A 271 -15.47 10.41 -4.47
CA CYS A 271 -15.62 9.02 -4.04
C CYS A 271 -15.76 8.87 -2.52
N GLN A 272 -15.69 9.97 -1.76
CA GLN A 272 -15.81 9.93 -0.31
C GLN A 272 -17.28 9.92 0.15
N ASP A 273 -17.59 9.21 1.22
CA ASP A 273 -18.85 9.41 1.95
C ASP A 273 -18.69 10.61 2.89
N THR A 274 -19.34 11.72 2.55
CA THR A 274 -19.24 12.98 3.29
C THR A 274 -19.96 12.96 4.64
N GLN A 275 -20.83 11.99 4.89
CA GLN A 275 -21.61 11.87 6.12
C GLN A 275 -20.99 10.86 7.08
N MET A 276 -20.71 9.65 6.58
CA MET A 276 -20.26 8.52 7.39
C MET A 276 -18.74 8.32 7.33
N GLY A 277 -18.06 8.93 6.37
CA GLY A 277 -16.63 8.76 6.15
C GLY A 277 -16.30 7.49 5.37
N GLY A 278 -15.03 7.37 4.98
CA GLY A 278 -14.56 6.37 4.03
C GLY A 278 -14.54 6.90 2.59
N ILE A 279 -13.75 6.24 1.74
CA ILE A 279 -13.65 6.50 0.30
C ILE A 279 -13.86 5.16 -0.42
N SER A 280 -14.59 5.16 -1.52
CA SER A 280 -14.83 4.00 -2.38
C SER A 280 -13.97 4.03 -3.64
N ASP A 281 -14.06 2.99 -4.47
CA ASP A 281 -13.37 2.90 -5.76
C ASP A 281 -13.85 3.95 -6.76
N ARG A 282 -15.15 4.31 -6.73
CA ARG A 282 -15.80 5.24 -7.67
C ARG A 282 -16.97 5.99 -7.01
N PRO A 283 -17.37 7.17 -7.53
CA PRO A 283 -18.47 7.94 -6.97
C PRO A 283 -19.77 7.12 -6.89
N GLY A 284 -20.39 7.10 -5.71
CA GLY A 284 -21.65 6.38 -5.45
C GLY A 284 -21.50 4.91 -5.06
N ASN A 285 -20.28 4.35 -5.08
CA ASN A 285 -20.03 2.99 -4.59
C ASN A 285 -19.88 2.95 -3.06
N MET A 286 -19.95 1.74 -2.50
CA MET A 286 -19.72 1.49 -1.07
C MET A 286 -18.27 1.75 -0.68
N VAL A 287 -18.07 2.46 0.43
CA VAL A 287 -16.74 2.77 0.95
C VAL A 287 -16.07 1.56 1.60
N ASP A 288 -14.75 1.50 1.52
CA ASP A 288 -13.94 0.52 2.24
C ASP A 288 -12.62 1.15 2.72
N VAL A 289 -11.98 0.50 3.69
CA VAL A 289 -10.75 1.01 4.30
C VAL A 289 -9.55 0.97 3.35
N TRP A 290 -9.59 0.11 2.32
CA TRP A 290 -8.55 0.00 1.30
C TRP A 290 -8.52 1.25 0.42
N HIS A 291 -9.66 1.60 -0.18
CA HIS A 291 -9.80 2.81 -1.00
C HIS A 291 -9.69 4.08 -0.16
N THR A 292 -10.14 4.06 1.10
CA THR A 292 -9.92 5.16 2.06
C THR A 292 -8.43 5.47 2.20
N GLN A 293 -7.63 4.45 2.51
CA GLN A 293 -6.18 4.58 2.64
C GLN A 293 -5.52 5.07 1.35
N PHE A 294 -5.79 4.43 0.21
CA PHE A 294 -5.11 4.78 -1.03
C PHE A 294 -5.59 6.10 -1.66
N GLY A 295 -6.84 6.49 -1.41
CA GLY A 295 -7.33 7.83 -1.73
C GLY A 295 -6.58 8.90 -0.93
N LEU A 296 -6.41 8.70 0.38
CA LEU A 296 -5.65 9.62 1.24
C LEU A 296 -4.17 9.68 0.89
N CYS A 297 -3.54 8.54 0.57
CA CYS A 297 -2.17 8.52 0.05
C CYS A 297 -2.06 9.31 -1.26
N GLY A 298 -3.04 9.14 -2.17
CA GLY A 298 -3.13 9.89 -3.42
C GLY A 298 -3.22 11.40 -3.16
N LEU A 299 -4.14 11.84 -2.30
CA LEU A 299 -4.28 13.25 -1.91
C LEU A 299 -2.99 13.82 -1.28
N SER A 300 -2.31 13.03 -0.44
CA SER A 300 -1.03 13.41 0.16
C SER A 300 0.07 13.61 -0.89
N LEU A 301 0.23 12.67 -1.84
CA LEU A 301 1.15 12.83 -2.98
C LEU A 301 0.75 14.01 -3.88
N LEU A 302 -0.54 14.35 -3.91
CA LEU A 302 -1.04 15.50 -4.64
C LEU A 302 -0.83 16.84 -3.91
N GLY A 303 -0.31 16.82 -2.69
CA GLY A 303 -0.11 18.03 -1.89
C GLY A 303 -1.41 18.68 -1.45
N TYR A 304 -2.48 17.89 -1.28
CA TYR A 304 -3.72 18.37 -0.68
C TYR A 304 -3.44 18.91 0.74
N PRO A 305 -4.00 20.07 1.12
CA PRO A 305 -3.67 20.73 2.38
C PRO A 305 -3.98 19.85 3.60
N ASP A 306 -3.26 20.13 4.69
CA ASP A 306 -3.47 19.54 6.02
C ASP A 306 -3.36 18.02 6.16
N LEU A 307 -2.85 17.33 5.13
CA LEU A 307 -2.39 15.95 5.24
C LEU A 307 -0.91 15.86 5.66
N GLU A 308 -0.56 14.76 6.30
CA GLU A 308 0.84 14.35 6.49
C GLU A 308 1.40 13.84 5.16
N ALA A 309 2.69 14.12 4.90
CA ALA A 309 3.35 13.65 3.68
C ALA A 309 3.56 12.13 3.73
N VAL A 310 3.13 11.42 2.69
CA VAL A 310 3.38 9.99 2.51
C VAL A 310 4.71 9.75 1.79
N ASP A 311 5.42 8.71 2.18
CA ASP A 311 6.59 8.19 1.47
C ASP A 311 6.13 7.33 0.28
N PRO A 312 6.42 7.72 -0.96
CA PRO A 312 5.94 7.00 -2.15
C PRO A 312 6.55 5.61 -2.31
N VAL A 313 7.65 5.29 -1.64
CA VAL A 313 8.29 3.96 -1.72
C VAL A 313 7.67 3.00 -0.72
N TYR A 314 7.30 3.49 0.47
CA TYR A 314 6.92 2.62 1.60
C TYR A 314 5.42 2.60 1.93
N CYS A 315 4.60 3.49 1.35
CA CYS A 315 3.20 3.68 1.75
C CYS A 315 3.03 3.92 3.26
N MET A 316 3.89 4.77 3.82
CA MET A 316 3.90 5.14 5.23
C MET A 316 4.12 6.65 5.38
N PRO A 317 3.85 7.26 6.54
CA PRO A 317 4.16 8.67 6.74
C PRO A 317 5.66 8.89 6.61
N LYS A 318 6.06 9.92 5.85
CA LYS A 318 7.46 10.22 5.53
C LYS A 318 8.29 10.51 6.78
N THR A 319 7.66 11.00 7.85
CA THR A 319 8.27 11.18 9.17
C THR A 319 8.71 9.87 9.82
N ILE A 320 7.96 8.78 9.60
CA ILE A 320 8.28 7.44 10.11
C ILE A 320 9.43 6.82 9.32
N THR A 321 9.37 6.87 7.98
CA THR A 321 10.42 6.29 7.13
C THR A 321 11.75 7.00 7.30
N LYS A 322 11.76 8.35 7.29
CA LYS A 322 12.98 9.15 7.53
C LYS A 322 13.65 8.81 8.86
N ARG A 323 12.87 8.57 9.91
CA ARG A 323 13.43 8.21 11.21
C ARG A 323 14.09 6.83 11.20
N LEU A 324 13.51 5.87 10.48
CA LEU A 324 14.00 4.49 10.45
C LEU A 324 15.14 4.28 9.45
N LEU A 325 15.14 5.01 8.34
CA LEU A 325 15.99 4.74 7.18
C LEU A 325 17.05 5.83 6.91
N GLY A 326 16.94 7.00 7.56
CA GLY A 326 17.85 8.15 7.39
C GLY A 326 17.37 9.18 6.37
#